data_AF-A0A091Q9E8-F1
#
_entry.id   AF-A0A091Q9E8-F1
#
_cell.length_a   1.000
_cell.length_b   1.000
_cell.length_c   1.000
_cell.angle_alpha   90.00
_cell.angle_beta   90.00
_cell.angle_gamma   90.00
#
_symmetry.space_group_name_H-M   'P 1'
#
loop_
_entity.id
_entity.type
_entity.pdbx_description
1 polymer ?
#
loop_
_entity_poly.entity_id
_entity_poly.type
_entity_poly.pdbx_seq_one_letter_code
_entity_poly.pdbx_strand_id
1 'polypeptide(L)'
;LDNDVLTTEQRQFYEDNGYLLIKKLISDEDIERFRTCSKEVNPLAALMMGNKSHSPSFVWSEKTVNKVHDSQEDEEFFRYCTPQEV
;
A
#
# COMPACT_ATOMS: atom_id res chain seq x y z
N LEU A 1 -6.78 -10.40 24.61
CA LEU A 1 -6.73 -11.76 24.04
C LEU A 1 -5.28 -12.03 23.71
N ASP A 2 -4.68 -13.04 24.33
CA ASP A 2 -3.38 -13.55 23.87
C ASP A 2 -3.60 -14.22 22.51
N ASN A 3 -2.86 -13.79 21.51
CA ASN A 3 -2.69 -14.51 20.27
C ASN A 3 -1.19 -14.77 20.08
N ASP A 4 -0.84 -15.93 19.52
CA ASP A 4 0.57 -16.33 19.33
C ASP A 4 1.24 -15.57 18.17
N VAL A 5 0.61 -14.51 17.67
CA VAL A 5 1.07 -13.71 16.52
C VAL A 5 2.01 -12.58 16.96
N LEU A 6 1.71 -11.92 18.08
CA LEU A 6 2.52 -10.82 18.61
C LEU A 6 3.08 -11.16 19.99
N THR A 7 4.38 -10.94 20.19
CA THR A 7 4.99 -11.10 21.51
C THR A 7 4.40 -10.08 22.50
N THR A 8 4.49 -10.39 23.79
CA THR A 8 4.05 -9.46 24.85
C THR A 8 4.76 -8.12 24.75
N GLU A 9 6.05 -8.11 24.41
CA GLU A 9 6.83 -6.86 24.25
C GLU A 9 6.35 -6.04 23.06
N GLN A 10 6.03 -6.68 21.93
CA GLN A 10 5.47 -6.00 20.76
C GLN A 10 4.10 -5.37 21.07
N ARG A 11 3.28 -6.07 21.86
CA ARG A 11 1.98 -5.56 22.32
C ARG A 11 2.15 -4.37 23.25
N GLN A 12 3.00 -4.48 24.26
CA GLN A 12 3.28 -3.36 25.16
C GLN A 12 3.83 -2.15 24.40
N PHE A 13 4.76 -2.38 23.46
CA PHE A 13 5.28 -1.31 22.62
C PHE A 13 4.16 -0.63 21.82
N TYR A 14 3.23 -1.40 21.24
CA TYR A 14 2.09 -0.84 20.52
C TYR A 14 1.15 -0.06 21.44
N GLU A 15 0.87 -0.56 22.64
CA GLU A 15 0.05 0.14 23.65
C GLU A 15 0.67 1.49 24.05
N ASP A 16 1.99 1.52 24.21
CA ASP A 16 2.72 2.73 24.63
C ASP A 16 2.90 3.76 23.49
N ASN A 17 3.03 3.29 22.24
CA ASN A 17 3.47 4.14 21.11
C ASN A 17 2.42 4.32 20.00
N GLY A 18 1.40 3.48 19.92
CA GLY A 18 0.34 3.51 18.91
C GLY A 18 0.73 2.98 17.52
N TYR A 19 1.93 2.44 17.35
CA TYR A 19 2.37 1.80 16.11
C TYR A 19 3.33 0.63 16.39
N LEU A 20 3.51 -0.25 15.40
CA LEU A 20 4.46 -1.35 15.47
C LEU A 20 5.13 -1.54 14.10
N LEU A 21 6.45 -1.77 14.11
CA LEU A 21 7.21 -2.09 12.91
C LEU A 21 7.46 -3.59 12.82
N ILE A 22 6.81 -4.28 11.89
CA ILE A 22 7.10 -5.68 11.56
C ILE A 22 8.03 -5.72 10.35
N LYS A 23 9.26 -6.21 10.56
CA LYS A 23 10.25 -6.32 9.49
C LYS A 23 9.94 -7.53 8.62
N LYS A 24 10.03 -7.35 7.30
CA LYS A 24 9.82 -8.43 6.30
C LYS A 24 8.47 -9.15 6.46
N LEU A 25 7.42 -8.39 6.83
CA LEU A 25 6.06 -8.91 6.89
C LEU A 25 5.55 -9.34 5.51
N ILE A 26 6.07 -8.75 4.43
CA ILE A 26 5.68 -9.07 3.06
C ILE A 26 6.91 -9.56 2.33
N SER A 27 6.75 -10.63 1.55
CA SER A 27 7.83 -11.19 0.74
C SER A 27 8.31 -10.21 -0.33
N ASP A 28 9.59 -10.29 -0.70
CA ASP A 28 10.15 -9.46 -1.79
C ASP A 28 9.43 -9.74 -3.12
N GLU A 29 8.95 -10.98 -3.34
CA GLU A 29 8.18 -11.35 -4.52
C GLU A 29 6.83 -10.63 -4.57
N ASP A 30 6.09 -10.59 -3.46
CA ASP A 30 4.81 -9.88 -3.39
C ASP A 30 5.00 -8.37 -3.54
N ILE A 31 6.07 -7.81 -2.97
CA ILE A 31 6.43 -6.40 -3.16
C ILE A 31 6.61 -6.08 -4.66
N GLU A 32 7.33 -6.93 -5.41
CA GLU A 32 7.52 -6.72 -6.84
C GLU A 32 6.23 -6.89 -7.64
N ARG A 33 5.36 -7.84 -7.28
CA ARG A 33 4.04 -8.01 -7.91
C ARG A 33 3.14 -6.77 -7.72
N PHE A 34 3.11 -6.18 -6.53
CA PHE A 34 2.35 -4.94 -6.29
C PHE A 34 2.93 -3.74 -7.06
N ARG A 35 4.26 -3.71 -7.28
CA ARG A 35 4.91 -2.69 -8.11
C ARG A 35 4.55 -2.81 -9.60
N THR A 36 4.42 -4.02 -10.12
CA THR A 36 4.03 -4.24 -11.52
C THR A 36 2.55 -3.94 -11.74
N CYS A 37 1.69 -4.37 -10.81
CA CYS A 37 0.26 -4.09 -10.84
C CYS A 37 -0.03 -2.59 -10.92
N SER A 38 0.70 -1.76 -10.15
CA SER A 38 0.61 -0.29 -10.18
C SER A 38 0.77 0.34 -11.58
N LYS A 39 1.43 -0.33 -12.52
CA LYS A 39 1.62 0.16 -13.89
C LYS A 39 0.48 -0.22 -14.83
N GLU A 40 -0.30 -1.23 -14.47
CA GLU A 40 -1.35 -1.82 -15.31
C GLU A 40 -2.77 -1.41 -14.89
N VAL A 41 -2.94 -0.81 -13.71
CA VAL A 41 -4.25 -0.36 -13.20
C VAL A 41 -4.91 0.63 -14.18
N ASN A 42 -6.12 0.27 -14.63
CA ASN A 42 -6.97 1.13 -15.43
C ASN A 42 -7.48 2.30 -14.55
N PRO A 43 -7.18 3.58 -14.88
CA PRO A 43 -7.52 4.73 -14.06
C PRO A 43 -9.02 4.99 -13.91
N LEU A 44 -9.89 4.22 -14.58
CA LEU A 44 -11.34 4.37 -14.49
C LEU A 44 -11.93 3.84 -13.17
N ALA A 45 -11.29 2.86 -12.54
CA ALA A 45 -11.77 2.24 -11.28
C ALA A 45 -11.12 2.83 -10.02
N ALA A 46 -9.90 3.38 -10.14
CA ALA A 46 -9.20 3.98 -9.02
C ALA A 46 -9.42 5.49 -8.94
N LEU A 47 -9.75 6.00 -7.76
CA LEU A 47 -9.75 7.45 -7.49
C LEU A 47 -8.29 7.94 -7.42
N MET A 48 -7.77 8.39 -8.55
CA MET A 48 -6.40 8.89 -8.67
C MET A 48 -6.32 10.32 -8.12
N MET A 49 -5.75 10.49 -6.92
CA MET A 49 -5.43 11.82 -6.40
C MET A 49 -4.13 12.33 -7.05
N GLY A 50 -4.28 13.07 -8.14
CA GLY A 50 -3.19 13.86 -8.72
C GLY A 50 -2.94 15.12 -7.90
N ASN A 51 -1.92 15.11 -7.04
CA ASN A 51 -1.43 16.36 -6.46
C ASN A 51 -0.82 17.22 -7.57
N LYS A 52 -1.43 18.38 -7.84
CA LYS A 52 -0.84 19.41 -8.72
C LYS A 52 0.47 19.87 -8.11
N SER A 53 1.60 19.53 -8.74
CA SER A 53 2.82 20.31 -8.58
C SER A 53 2.57 21.68 -9.22
N HIS A 54 2.53 22.74 -8.39
CA HIS A 54 2.56 24.11 -8.90
C HIS A 54 3.98 24.41 -9.41
N SER A 55 4.24 24.07 -10.67
CA SER A 55 5.35 24.64 -11.45
C SER A 55 4.78 25.31 -12.70
N PRO A 56 4.98 26.62 -12.92
CA PRO A 56 4.48 27.33 -14.08
C PRO A 56 5.42 27.09 -15.27
N SER A 57 5.45 25.86 -15.77
CA SER A 57 6.05 25.56 -17.07
C SER A 57 5.15 24.58 -17.79
N PHE A 58 4.46 25.13 -18.77
CA PHE A 58 3.63 24.47 -19.76
C PHE A 58 4.48 23.46 -20.55
N VAL A 59 4.68 22.30 -19.96
CA VAL A 59 5.05 21.06 -20.65
C VAL A 59 3.84 20.16 -20.44
N TRP A 60 3.48 19.39 -21.46
CA TRP A 60 2.45 18.36 -21.38
C TRP A 60 2.83 17.42 -20.23
N SER A 61 2.38 17.74 -19.01
CA SER A 61 2.89 17.12 -17.80
C SER A 61 2.40 15.68 -17.84
N GLU A 62 3.34 14.77 -18.03
CA GLU A 62 3.16 13.35 -17.81
C GLU A 62 2.33 13.21 -16.53
N LYS A 63 1.10 12.70 -16.65
CA LYS A 63 0.21 12.55 -15.49
C LYS A 63 0.81 11.48 -14.59
N THR A 64 1.72 11.88 -13.72
CA THR A 64 2.33 10.98 -12.75
C THR A 64 1.30 10.64 -11.68
N VAL A 65 1.04 9.36 -11.53
CA VAL A 65 0.22 8.82 -10.45
C VAL A 65 1.04 8.89 -9.16
N ASN A 66 0.59 9.71 -8.21
CA ASN A 66 1.24 9.82 -6.91
C ASN A 66 0.56 8.96 -5.83
N LYS A 67 -0.72 8.63 -6.02
CA LYS A 67 -1.50 7.82 -5.09
C LYS A 67 -2.71 7.21 -5.79
N VAL A 68 -2.94 5.92 -5.53
CA VAL A 68 -4.12 5.17 -5.97
C VAL A 68 -5.01 4.97 -4.75
N HIS A 69 -6.30 5.33 -4.85
CA HIS A 69 -7.30 5.06 -3.83
C HIS A 69 -8.34 4.07 -4.37
N ASP A 70 -8.97 3.32 -3.46
CA ASP A 70 -10.11 2.44 -3.72
C ASP A 70 -9.85 1.33 -4.75
N SER A 71 -8.64 0.77 -4.75
CA SER A 71 -8.22 -0.36 -5.61
C SER A 71 -8.75 -1.73 -5.13
N GLN A 72 -9.86 -1.74 -4.41
CA GLN A 72 -10.45 -2.98 -3.85
C GLN A 72 -11.01 -3.91 -4.92
N GLU A 73 -11.33 -3.38 -6.10
CA GLU A 73 -11.82 -4.14 -7.26
C GLU A 73 -10.67 -4.76 -8.09
N ASP A 74 -9.43 -4.34 -7.84
CA ASP A 74 -8.26 -4.93 -8.47
C ASP A 74 -7.80 -6.13 -7.65
N GLU A 75 -7.93 -7.33 -8.21
CA GLU A 75 -7.66 -8.59 -7.50
C GLU A 75 -6.21 -8.69 -7.01
N GLU A 76 -5.26 -8.11 -7.75
CA GLU A 76 -3.84 -8.21 -7.41
C GLU A 76 -3.47 -7.21 -6.32
N PHE A 77 -4.00 -5.98 -6.33
CA PHE A 77 -3.91 -5.06 -5.19
C PHE A 77 -4.64 -5.57 -3.96
N PHE A 78 -5.84 -6.12 -4.13
CA PHE A 78 -6.65 -6.61 -3.01
C PHE A 78 -6.03 -7.83 -2.32
N ARG A 79 -5.13 -8.55 -2.99
CA ARG A 79 -4.32 -9.61 -2.37
C ARG A 79 -3.54 -9.14 -1.15
N TYR A 80 -3.18 -7.85 -1.07
CA TYR A 80 -2.60 -7.24 0.13
C TYR A 80 -3.54 -7.28 1.34
N CYS A 81 -4.85 -7.15 1.12
CA CYS A 81 -5.89 -7.17 2.15
C CYS A 81 -6.32 -8.58 2.55
N THR A 82 -6.06 -9.56 1.68
CA THR A 82 -6.28 -11.00 1.93
C THR A 82 -4.96 -11.78 1.87
N PRO A 83 -3.94 -11.41 2.65
CA PRO A 83 -2.70 -12.17 2.68
C PRO A 83 -3.04 -13.57 3.20
N GLN A 84 -2.59 -14.61 2.50
CA GLN A 84 -2.77 -16.01 2.95
C GLN A 84 -1.85 -16.37 4.13
N GLU A 85 -1.31 -15.37 4.83
CA GLU A 85 -0.40 -15.57 5.94
C GLU A 85 -1.17 -15.71 7.27
N VAL A 86 -1.65 -16.94 7.51
CA VAL A 86 -1.81 -17.55 8.85
C VAL A 86 -1.51 -19.05 8.74
#